data_AF-A0A8J3F482-F1
#
_entry.id   AF-A0A8J3F482-F1
#
_cell.length_a   1.000
_cell.length_b   1.000
_cell.length_c   1.000
_cell.angle_alpha   90.00
_cell.angle_beta   90.00
_cell.angle_gamma   90.00
#
_symmetry.space_group_name_H-M   'P 1'
#
loop_
_entity.id
_entity.type
_entity.pdbx_description
1 polymer ?
#
loop_
_entity_poly.entity_id
_entity_poly.type
_entity_poly.pdbx_seq_one_letter_code
_entity_poly.pdbx_strand_id
1 'polypeptide(L)'
;MKPISTAGAQLPRTTSGSFEWPGTRDQQDKFPLALEVILLLAVGVLAAVLHQSLRIPLRMPGYHGMEWFALLILARLLSNRSSAGMVVGLGAATKAFVYAGSIGLDGKSAQMLTYLLQGCIVDVLLFRSRSPLPWFVWLPAVGAITHMIAPLTRNVFSGISAGTIEFGSLIHGIGYPLATHALFGAIGASAGLLIYLGAASMRRR
;
A
#
# COMPACT_ATOMS: atom_id res chain seq x y z
N MET A 1 -21.98 15.81 -56.88
CA MET A 1 -21.85 15.10 -55.60
C MET A 1 -21.67 16.13 -54.49
N LYS A 2 -22.54 16.14 -53.48
CA LYS A 2 -22.42 17.05 -52.32
C LYS A 2 -21.41 16.46 -51.32
N PRO A 3 -20.47 17.26 -50.78
CA PRO A 3 -19.58 16.79 -49.72
C PRO A 3 -20.39 16.54 -48.44
N ILE A 4 -20.17 15.39 -47.81
CA ILE A 4 -20.75 15.05 -46.51
C ILE A 4 -20.00 15.89 -45.46
N SER A 5 -20.73 16.82 -44.84
CA SER A 5 -20.26 17.59 -43.69
C SER A 5 -20.08 16.66 -42.49
N THR A 6 -18.87 16.56 -41.97
CA THR A 6 -18.55 15.84 -40.72
C THR A 6 -18.76 16.71 -39.47
N ALA A 7 -19.34 17.90 -39.60
CA ALA A 7 -19.67 18.77 -38.48
C ALA A 7 -20.91 18.24 -37.73
N GLY A 8 -20.71 17.29 -36.82
CA GLY A 8 -21.77 16.86 -35.91
C GLY A 8 -21.55 15.54 -35.19
N ALA A 9 -20.64 14.69 -35.66
CA ALA A 9 -20.31 13.46 -34.94
C ALA A 9 -19.22 13.75 -33.89
N GLN A 10 -19.62 14.33 -32.76
CA GLN A 10 -18.82 14.15 -31.54
C GLN A 10 -18.82 12.66 -31.22
N LEU A 11 -17.76 11.97 -31.62
CA LEU A 11 -17.48 10.62 -31.14
C LEU A 11 -17.55 10.65 -29.61
N PRO A 12 -18.23 9.68 -28.96
CA PRO A 12 -18.25 9.60 -27.51
C PRO A 12 -16.80 9.65 -27.05
N ARG A 13 -16.45 10.63 -26.21
CA ARG A 13 -15.09 10.76 -25.64
C ARG A 13 -14.72 9.39 -25.10
N THR A 14 -13.86 8.69 -25.83
CA THR A 14 -13.32 7.43 -25.37
C THR A 14 -12.73 7.71 -24.01
N THR A 15 -13.04 6.87 -23.03
CA THR A 15 -12.56 6.96 -21.64
C THR A 15 -11.05 6.76 -21.51
N SER A 16 -10.27 7.01 -22.56
CA SER A 16 -8.82 7.22 -22.55
C SER A 16 -8.42 8.50 -21.80
N GLY A 17 -9.32 9.04 -20.98
CA GLY A 17 -9.03 10.14 -20.07
C GLY A 17 -7.87 9.71 -19.19
N SER A 18 -6.73 10.36 -19.39
CA SER A 18 -5.64 10.38 -18.44
C SER A 18 -6.23 10.52 -17.05
N PHE A 19 -6.13 9.46 -16.25
CA PHE A 19 -6.64 9.47 -14.89
C PHE A 19 -5.96 10.60 -14.13
N GLU A 20 -6.73 11.64 -13.81
CA GLU A 20 -6.33 12.62 -12.83
C GLU A 20 -6.40 11.92 -11.47
N TRP A 21 -5.27 11.90 -10.77
CA TRP A 21 -5.19 11.35 -9.43
C TRP A 21 -6.35 11.91 -8.59
N PRO A 22 -7.19 11.10 -7.92
CA PRO A 22 -8.38 11.58 -7.23
C PRO A 22 -8.08 12.59 -6.11
N GLY A 23 -6.80 12.68 -5.70
CA GLY A 23 -6.27 13.72 -4.81
C GLY A 23 -5.66 14.95 -5.53
N THR A 24 -5.92 15.19 -6.82
CA THR A 24 -5.39 16.38 -7.49
C THR A 24 -6.14 17.64 -7.06
N ARG A 25 -5.38 18.50 -6.36
CA ARG A 25 -5.52 19.95 -6.16
C ARG A 25 -6.69 20.46 -5.32
N ASP A 26 -7.91 19.94 -5.46
CA ASP A 26 -9.09 20.53 -4.79
C ASP A 26 -9.25 20.16 -3.30
N GLN A 27 -8.36 19.33 -2.76
CA GLN A 27 -8.42 18.90 -1.36
C GLN A 27 -7.20 19.32 -0.53
N GLN A 28 -6.27 20.12 -1.08
CA GLN A 28 -5.08 20.58 -0.36
C GLN A 28 -5.41 21.36 0.93
N ASP A 29 -6.64 21.87 1.05
CA ASP A 29 -7.08 22.75 2.13
C ASP A 29 -8.04 22.11 3.16
N LYS A 30 -8.25 20.78 3.12
CA LYS A 30 -9.27 20.17 4.00
C LYS A 30 -8.88 20.11 5.47
N PHE A 31 -7.60 19.98 5.78
CA PHE A 31 -7.13 19.87 7.16
C PHE A 31 -5.78 20.58 7.34
N PRO A 32 -5.51 21.15 8.52
CA PRO A 32 -4.18 21.64 8.84
C PRO A 32 -3.16 20.49 8.75
N LEU A 33 -1.97 20.79 8.23
CA LEU A 33 -0.90 19.80 7.98
C LEU A 33 -0.64 18.88 9.18
N ALA A 34 -0.60 19.46 10.38
CA ALA A 34 -0.36 18.71 11.61
C ALA A 34 -1.44 17.64 11.86
N LEU A 35 -2.71 17.98 11.64
CA LEU A 35 -3.82 17.04 11.82
C LEU A 35 -3.76 15.92 10.78
N GLU A 36 -3.47 16.24 9.51
CA GLU A 36 -3.32 15.23 8.45
C GLU A 36 -2.20 14.23 8.79
N VAL A 37 -1.04 14.72 9.24
CA VAL A 37 0.09 13.87 9.66
C VAL A 37 -0.27 13.02 10.87
N ILE A 38 -0.93 13.57 11.89
CA ILE A 38 -1.38 12.83 13.07
C ILE A 38 -2.35 11.72 12.68
N LEU A 39 -3.31 11.99 11.81
CA LEU A 39 -4.27 11.00 11.33
C LEU A 39 -3.58 9.88 10.54
N LEU A 40 -2.64 10.22 9.66
CA LEU A 40 -1.87 9.22 8.90
C LEU A 40 -0.99 8.34 9.82
N LEU A 41 -0.34 8.93 10.82
CA LEU A 41 0.39 8.18 11.85
C LEU A 41 -0.55 7.23 12.62
N ALA A 42 -1.72 7.73 13.04
CA ALA A 42 -2.72 6.95 13.75
C ALA A 42 -3.24 5.78 12.90
N VAL A 43 -3.45 5.98 11.60
CA VAL A 43 -3.80 4.90 10.66
C VAL A 43 -2.69 3.86 10.58
N GLY A 44 -1.43 4.28 10.55
CA GLY A 44 -0.27 3.38 10.59
C GLY A 44 -0.25 2.51 11.85
N VAL A 45 -0.43 3.14 13.02
CA VAL A 45 -0.52 2.43 14.31
C VAL A 45 -1.68 1.45 14.31
N LEU A 46 -2.87 1.89 13.89
CA LEU A 46 -4.08 1.07 13.81
C LEU A 46 -3.87 -0.13 12.88
N ALA A 47 -3.28 0.09 11.71
CA ALA A 47 -3.01 -0.98 10.76
C ALA A 47 -2.04 -2.02 11.33
N ALA A 48 -1.00 -1.58 12.04
CA ALA A 48 -0.06 -2.49 12.71
C ALA A 48 -0.68 -3.22 13.92
N VAL A 49 -1.69 -2.64 14.58
CA VAL A 49 -2.49 -3.32 15.61
C VAL A 49 -3.38 -4.38 14.96
N LEU A 50 -4.15 -4.02 13.94
CA LEU A 50 -5.02 -4.95 13.22
C LEU A 50 -4.24 -6.12 12.63
N HIS A 51 -3.08 -5.85 12.02
CA HIS A 51 -2.16 -6.86 11.49
C HIS A 51 -1.74 -7.90 12.54
N GLN A 52 -1.64 -7.53 13.83
CA GLN A 52 -1.30 -8.47 14.90
C GLN A 52 -2.53 -9.10 15.57
N SER A 53 -3.66 -8.39 15.60
CA SER A 53 -4.87 -8.82 16.29
C SER A 53 -5.75 -9.74 15.44
N LEU A 54 -5.74 -9.57 14.10
CA LEU A 54 -6.53 -10.39 13.19
C LEU A 54 -5.89 -11.77 13.01
N ARG A 55 -6.22 -12.69 13.92
CA ARG A 55 -5.82 -14.09 13.85
C ARG A 55 -6.69 -14.86 12.87
N ILE A 56 -6.54 -14.58 11.58
CA ILE A 56 -7.14 -15.43 10.54
C ILE A 56 -6.24 -16.68 10.44
N PRO A 57 -6.76 -17.90 10.62
CA PRO A 57 -5.93 -19.12 10.63
C PRO A 57 -5.46 -19.56 9.22
N LEU A 58 -5.11 -18.60 8.37
CA LEU A 58 -4.46 -18.84 7.09
C LEU A 58 -2.99 -19.17 7.37
N ARG A 59 -2.63 -20.45 7.32
CA ARG A 59 -1.24 -20.94 7.50
C ARG A 59 -0.35 -20.63 6.29
N MET A 60 -0.53 -19.47 5.66
CA MET A 60 0.19 -19.04 4.46
C MET A 60 1.03 -17.79 4.75
N PRO A 61 2.29 -17.70 4.30
CA PRO A 61 3.09 -16.50 4.51
C PRO A 61 2.45 -15.27 3.85
N GLY A 62 2.45 -14.14 4.56
CA GLY A 62 2.00 -12.86 3.99
C GLY A 62 0.51 -12.59 4.05
N TYR A 63 -0.32 -13.48 4.60
CA TYR A 63 -1.78 -13.27 4.66
C TYR A 63 -2.17 -11.99 5.40
N HIS A 64 -1.41 -11.62 6.45
CA HIS A 64 -1.59 -10.37 7.18
C HIS A 64 -1.28 -9.10 6.35
N GLY A 65 -0.75 -9.27 5.14
CA GLY A 65 -0.59 -8.19 4.18
C GLY A 65 -1.92 -7.62 3.71
N MET A 66 -3.02 -8.38 3.79
CA MET A 66 -4.33 -7.95 3.30
C MET A 66 -4.82 -6.70 4.04
N GLU A 67 -4.90 -6.76 5.37
CA GLU A 67 -5.35 -5.65 6.21
C GLU A 67 -4.39 -4.46 6.16
N TRP A 68 -3.08 -4.74 6.14
CA TRP A 68 -2.05 -3.71 6.05
C TRP A 68 -2.16 -2.92 4.75
N PHE A 69 -2.22 -3.60 3.60
CA PHE A 69 -2.31 -2.93 2.31
C PHE A 69 -3.68 -2.30 2.06
N ALA A 70 -4.76 -2.85 2.63
CA ALA A 70 -6.07 -2.21 2.58
C ALA A 70 -6.02 -0.81 3.21
N LEU A 71 -5.46 -0.69 4.41
CA LEU A 71 -5.35 0.60 5.10
C LEU A 71 -4.28 1.51 4.51
N LEU A 72 -3.12 0.98 4.11
CA LEU A 72 -2.05 1.77 3.51
C LEU A 72 -2.51 2.43 2.19
N ILE A 73 -3.13 1.66 1.30
CA ILE A 73 -3.63 2.19 0.03
C ILE A 73 -4.82 3.12 0.26
N LEU A 74 -5.76 2.78 1.15
CA LEU A 74 -6.87 3.67 1.49
C LEU A 74 -6.39 5.02 2.01
N ALA A 75 -5.47 5.02 2.99
CA ALA A 75 -4.87 6.24 3.53
C ALA A 75 -4.16 7.05 2.45
N ARG A 76 -3.42 6.36 1.56
CA ARG A 76 -2.72 7.01 0.46
C ARG A 76 -3.66 7.65 -0.56
N LEU A 77 -4.81 7.05 -0.83
CA LEU A 77 -5.86 7.57 -1.72
C LEU A 77 -6.66 8.72 -1.09
N LEU A 78 -6.80 8.72 0.24
CA LEU A 78 -7.49 9.77 0.98
C LEU A 78 -6.63 11.02 1.23
N SER A 79 -5.31 10.90 1.17
CA SER A 79 -4.38 12.01 1.35
C SER A 79 -3.85 12.57 0.02
N ASN A 80 -3.64 13.88 -0.02
CA ASN A 80 -3.05 14.57 -1.16
C ASN A 80 -1.51 14.65 -1.07
N ARG A 81 -0.93 14.23 0.05
CA ARG A 81 0.52 14.30 0.27
C ARG A 81 1.20 13.17 -0.47
N SER A 82 2.28 13.50 -1.18
CA SER A 82 3.12 12.49 -1.85
C SER A 82 3.85 11.57 -0.89
N SER A 83 3.95 11.95 0.39
CA SER A 83 4.61 11.22 1.48
C SER A 83 3.64 10.50 2.41
N ALA A 84 2.37 10.38 2.04
CA ALA A 84 1.36 9.83 2.95
C ALA A 84 1.61 8.35 3.29
N GLY A 85 2.06 7.55 2.32
CA GLY A 85 2.43 6.14 2.56
C GLY A 85 3.58 6.01 3.54
N MET A 86 4.61 6.85 3.42
CA MET A 86 5.76 6.90 4.33
C MET A 86 5.32 7.28 5.75
N VAL A 87 4.42 8.26 5.91
CA VAL A 87 3.91 8.67 7.23
C VAL A 87 3.11 7.53 7.88
N VAL A 88 2.28 6.83 7.11
CA VAL A 88 1.55 5.63 7.58
C VAL A 88 2.53 4.51 7.96
N GLY A 89 3.54 4.26 7.11
CA GLY A 89 4.63 3.31 7.37
C GLY A 89 5.39 3.64 8.65
N LEU A 90 5.66 4.92 8.91
CA LEU A 90 6.31 5.39 10.12
C LEU A 90 5.44 5.13 11.35
N GLY A 91 4.14 5.40 11.30
CA GLY A 91 3.23 5.09 12.42
C GLY A 91 3.20 3.59 12.75
N ALA A 92 3.17 2.74 11.73
CA ALA A 92 3.24 1.29 11.88
C ALA A 92 4.60 0.83 12.45
N ALA A 93 5.69 1.42 11.97
CA ALA A 93 7.05 1.18 12.46
C ALA A 93 7.20 1.60 13.93
N THR A 94 6.66 2.76 14.34
CA THR A 94 6.66 3.20 15.74
C THR A 94 5.95 2.20 16.64
N LYS A 95 4.80 1.68 16.22
CA LYS A 95 4.10 0.64 16.98
C LYS A 95 4.95 -0.64 17.08
N ALA A 96 5.57 -1.06 15.99
CA ALA A 96 6.47 -2.21 15.99
C ALA A 96 7.67 -2.00 16.93
N PHE A 97 8.24 -0.79 16.96
CA PHE A 97 9.33 -0.40 17.85
C PHE A 97 8.93 -0.49 19.33
N VAL A 98 7.77 0.08 19.70
CA VAL A 98 7.26 0.02 21.08
C VAL A 98 7.09 -1.43 21.54
N TYR A 99 6.66 -2.32 20.64
CA TYR A 99 6.53 -3.75 20.94
C TYR A 99 7.88 -4.50 20.96
N ALA A 100 8.86 -4.04 20.17
CA ALA A 100 10.19 -4.61 20.14
C ALA A 100 11.00 -4.25 21.41
N GLY A 101 10.87 -3.02 21.89
CA GLY A 101 11.58 -2.48 23.05
C GLY A 101 13.01 -2.02 22.75
N SER A 102 13.60 -2.48 21.64
CA SER A 102 14.93 -2.06 21.17
C SER A 102 15.07 -2.25 19.66
N ILE A 103 16.15 -1.69 19.08
CA ILE A 103 16.57 -1.95 17.71
C ILE A 103 17.69 -2.99 17.75
N GLY A 104 17.58 -4.04 16.95
CA GLY A 104 18.60 -5.09 16.88
C GLY A 104 18.50 -5.94 15.62
N LEU A 105 19.31 -7.00 15.58
CA LEU A 105 19.20 -8.05 14.58
C LEU A 105 18.20 -9.09 15.09
N ASP A 106 16.91 -8.77 14.96
CA ASP A 106 15.82 -9.66 15.33
C ASP A 106 14.63 -9.55 14.35
N GLY A 107 13.68 -10.49 14.46
CA GLY A 107 12.50 -10.49 13.61
C GLY A 107 11.59 -9.27 13.80
N LYS A 108 11.63 -8.63 14.97
CA LYS A 108 10.79 -7.46 15.29
C LYS A 108 11.34 -6.19 14.63
N SER A 109 12.65 -6.00 14.67
CA SER A 109 13.34 -4.90 13.98
C SER A 109 13.21 -5.04 12.46
N ALA A 110 13.27 -6.26 11.93
CA ALA A 110 12.97 -6.54 10.52
C ALA A 110 11.55 -6.10 10.15
N GLN A 111 10.56 -6.35 11.02
CA GLN A 111 9.18 -5.91 10.80
C GLN A 111 9.04 -4.38 10.82
N MET A 112 9.70 -3.69 11.74
CA MET A 112 9.75 -2.22 11.78
C MET A 112 10.26 -1.64 10.46
N LEU A 113 11.39 -2.14 9.97
CA LEU A 113 11.96 -1.70 8.69
C LEU A 113 11.03 -2.03 7.52
N THR A 114 10.40 -3.21 7.55
CA THR A 114 9.45 -3.64 6.51
C THR A 114 8.30 -2.65 6.36
N TYR A 115 7.67 -2.21 7.46
CA TYR A 115 6.56 -1.25 7.39
C TYR A 115 6.99 0.10 6.79
N LEU A 116 8.15 0.61 7.21
CA LEU A 116 8.67 1.87 6.70
C LEU A 116 8.98 1.78 5.20
N LEU A 117 9.67 0.71 4.77
CA LEU A 117 9.99 0.47 3.37
C LEU A 117 8.74 0.33 2.51
N GLN A 118 7.71 -0.38 2.99
CA GLN A 118 6.46 -0.53 2.25
C GLN A 118 5.75 0.81 2.04
N GLY A 119 5.73 1.67 3.06
CA GLY A 119 5.23 3.04 2.94
C GLY A 119 5.98 3.87 1.90
N CYS A 120 7.32 3.84 1.95
CA CYS A 120 8.18 4.55 0.99
C CYS A 120 7.98 4.04 -0.45
N ILE A 121 7.95 2.72 -0.64
CA ILE A 121 7.79 2.10 -1.97
C ILE A 121 6.42 2.48 -2.57
N VAL A 122 5.34 2.45 -1.78
CA VAL A 122 4.01 2.90 -2.25
C VAL A 122 4.06 4.34 -2.69
N ASP A 123 4.66 5.23 -1.90
CA ASP A 123 4.78 6.63 -2.27
C ASP A 123 5.60 6.82 -3.53
N VAL A 124 6.73 6.12 -3.69
CA VAL A 124 7.58 6.19 -4.89
C VAL A 124 6.84 5.67 -6.12
N LEU A 125 6.18 4.51 -6.03
CA LEU A 125 5.46 3.91 -7.17
C LEU A 125 4.24 4.75 -7.58
N LEU A 126 3.62 5.45 -6.63
CA LEU A 126 2.49 6.34 -6.89
C LEU A 126 2.92 7.79 -7.12
N PHE A 127 4.20 8.11 -6.92
CA PHE A 127 4.74 9.45 -7.14
C PHE A 127 4.69 9.75 -8.63
N ARG A 128 3.82 10.70 -9.01
CA ARG A 128 3.67 11.16 -10.40
C ARG A 128 3.34 10.02 -11.37
N SER A 129 2.73 8.93 -10.89
CA SER A 129 2.42 7.77 -11.71
C SER A 129 1.46 8.15 -12.82
N ARG A 130 1.98 8.16 -14.05
CA ARG A 130 1.20 8.18 -15.30
C ARG A 130 1.15 6.77 -15.87
N SER A 131 0.84 5.79 -15.01
CA SER A 131 0.75 4.40 -15.45
C SER A 131 -0.22 4.31 -16.64
N PRO A 132 0.15 3.64 -17.73
CA PRO A 132 -0.76 3.40 -18.85
C PRO A 132 -1.86 2.39 -18.47
N LEU A 133 -1.70 1.69 -17.33
CA LEU A 133 -2.66 0.72 -16.84
C LEU A 133 -3.80 1.44 -16.10
N PRO A 134 -5.03 0.89 -16.19
CA PRO A 134 -6.13 1.41 -15.37
C PRO A 134 -5.84 1.18 -13.88
N TRP A 135 -6.35 2.06 -13.03
CA TRP A 135 -6.07 2.06 -11.57
C TRP A 135 -6.45 0.74 -10.88
N PHE A 136 -7.47 0.04 -11.36
CA PHE A 136 -7.90 -1.26 -10.81
C PHE A 136 -6.94 -2.41 -11.14
N VAL A 137 -6.00 -2.21 -12.07
CA VAL A 137 -4.87 -3.11 -12.33
C VAL A 137 -3.60 -2.57 -11.67
N TRP A 138 -3.37 -1.25 -11.76
CA TRP A 138 -2.16 -0.63 -11.26
C TRP A 138 -2.02 -0.71 -9.73
N LEU A 139 -3.06 -0.38 -8.96
CA LEU A 139 -2.96 -0.38 -7.50
C LEU A 139 -2.75 -1.78 -6.90
N PRO A 140 -3.41 -2.85 -7.40
CA PRO A 140 -3.07 -4.22 -7.01
C PRO A 140 -1.63 -4.60 -7.35
N ALA A 141 -1.11 -4.18 -8.52
CA ALA A 141 0.29 -4.42 -8.88
C ALA A 141 1.26 -3.70 -7.94
N VAL A 142 0.97 -2.44 -7.56
CA VAL A 142 1.74 -1.70 -6.54
C VAL A 142 1.73 -2.44 -5.21
N GLY A 143 0.56 -2.89 -4.75
CA GLY A 143 0.43 -3.71 -3.55
C GLY A 143 1.27 -4.99 -3.60
N ALA A 144 1.22 -5.71 -4.72
CA ALA A 144 2.02 -6.93 -4.93
C ALA A 144 3.52 -6.67 -4.82
N ILE A 145 4.03 -5.73 -5.63
CA ILE A 145 5.46 -5.38 -5.67
C ILE A 145 5.93 -4.92 -4.29
N THR A 146 5.11 -4.10 -3.63
CA THR A 146 5.46 -3.54 -2.33
C THR A 146 5.48 -4.63 -1.26
N HIS A 147 4.52 -5.55 -1.24
CA HIS A 147 4.47 -6.56 -0.18
C HIS A 147 5.60 -7.59 -0.28
N MET A 148 6.13 -7.83 -1.49
CA MET A 148 7.32 -8.67 -1.71
C MET A 148 8.56 -8.19 -0.95
N ILE A 149 8.61 -6.93 -0.49
CA ILE A 149 9.74 -6.47 0.33
C ILE A 149 9.84 -7.21 1.66
N ALA A 150 8.74 -7.73 2.22
CA ALA A 150 8.75 -8.40 3.51
C ALA A 150 9.64 -9.67 3.53
N PRO A 151 9.47 -10.66 2.62
CA PRO A 151 10.39 -11.79 2.55
C PRO A 151 11.81 -11.39 2.15
N LEU A 152 12.00 -10.32 1.37
CA LEU A 152 13.33 -9.80 1.05
C LEU A 152 14.04 -9.23 2.29
N THR A 153 13.38 -8.38 3.07
CA THR A 153 13.92 -7.84 4.33
C THR A 153 14.26 -8.97 5.30
N ARG A 154 13.40 -9.99 5.43
CA ARG A 154 13.68 -11.17 6.27
C ARG A 154 14.88 -11.96 5.79
N ASN A 155 15.03 -12.14 4.47
CA ASN A 155 16.17 -12.85 3.89
C ASN A 155 17.49 -12.09 4.15
N VAL A 156 17.49 -10.77 4.01
CA VAL A 156 18.64 -9.91 4.35
C VAL A 156 19.00 -10.03 5.83
N PHE A 157 18.03 -9.95 6.74
CA PHE A 157 18.28 -10.10 8.18
C PHE A 157 18.85 -11.49 8.51
N SER A 158 18.27 -12.55 7.95
CA SER A 158 18.77 -13.91 8.15
C SER A 158 20.22 -14.06 7.66
N GLY A 159 20.55 -13.48 6.50
CA GLY A 159 21.91 -13.49 5.95
C GLY A 159 22.92 -12.73 6.82
N ILE A 160 22.60 -11.51 7.26
CA ILE A 160 23.48 -10.69 8.10
C ILE A 160 23.70 -11.35 9.47
N SER A 161 22.69 -12.04 10.00
CA SER A 161 22.76 -12.75 11.28
C SER A 161 23.40 -14.14 11.18
N ALA A 162 24.08 -14.47 10.08
CA ALA A 162 24.68 -15.78 9.83
C ALA A 162 23.70 -16.95 10.02
N GLY A 163 22.42 -16.73 9.69
CA GLY A 163 21.35 -17.73 9.83
C GLY A 163 20.79 -17.92 11.23
N THR A 164 21.28 -17.21 12.25
CA THR A 164 20.79 -17.35 13.64
C THR A 164 19.33 -16.93 13.80
N ILE A 165 18.84 -16.05 12.93
CA ILE A 165 17.42 -15.69 12.85
C ILE A 165 16.78 -16.53 11.76
N GLU A 166 16.04 -17.54 12.19
CA GLU A 166 15.24 -18.36 11.30
C GLU A 166 13.84 -17.77 11.15
N PHE A 167 13.44 -17.53 9.90
CA PHE A 167 12.06 -17.21 9.56
C PHE A 167 11.43 -18.45 8.97
N GLY A 168 10.40 -19.00 9.62
CA GLY A 168 9.74 -20.23 9.16
C GLY A 168 9.23 -20.17 7.72
N SER A 169 8.95 -18.98 7.19
CA SER A 169 8.58 -18.79 5.79
C SER A 169 9.70 -19.08 4.80
N LEU A 170 10.97 -18.95 5.19
CA LEU A 170 12.14 -19.07 4.30
C LEU A 170 12.72 -20.49 4.22
N ILE A 171 12.19 -21.45 4.99
CA ILE A 171 12.72 -22.82 5.08
C ILE A 171 12.78 -23.51 3.70
N HIS A 172 11.79 -23.25 2.83
CA HIS A 172 11.70 -23.85 1.49
C HIS A 172 12.19 -22.88 0.39
N GLY A 173 12.99 -21.88 0.74
CA GLY A 173 13.44 -20.83 -0.16
C GLY A 173 12.50 -19.63 -0.22
N ILE A 174 12.91 -18.60 -0.97
CA ILE A 174 12.24 -17.29 -1.00
C ILE A 174 11.07 -17.21 -1.99
N GLY A 175 11.00 -18.13 -2.96
CA GLY A 175 10.01 -18.09 -4.05
C GLY A 175 8.56 -18.18 -3.55
N TYR A 176 8.26 -19.14 -2.68
CA TYR A 176 6.92 -19.30 -2.12
C TYR A 176 6.47 -18.07 -1.31
N PRO A 177 7.26 -17.56 -0.34
CA PRO A 177 6.95 -16.31 0.34
C PRO A 177 6.79 -15.11 -0.60
N LEU A 178 7.62 -14.97 -1.63
CA LEU A 178 7.48 -13.87 -2.59
C LEU A 178 6.14 -13.93 -3.31
N ALA A 179 5.76 -15.10 -3.81
CA ALA A 179 4.51 -15.28 -4.54
C ALA A 179 3.28 -15.02 -3.64
N THR A 180 3.27 -15.55 -2.41
CA THR A 180 2.13 -15.34 -1.52
C THR A 180 2.04 -13.90 -1.03
N HIS A 181 3.16 -13.23 -0.75
CA HIS A 181 3.14 -11.80 -0.40
C HIS A 181 2.70 -10.95 -1.60
N ALA A 182 3.14 -11.26 -2.82
CA ALA A 182 2.64 -10.58 -4.01
C ALA A 182 1.10 -10.70 -4.11
N LEU A 183 0.57 -11.90 -3.93
CA LEU A 183 -0.88 -12.17 -3.97
C LEU A 183 -1.63 -11.38 -2.88
N PHE A 184 -1.22 -11.49 -1.61
CA PHE A 184 -1.91 -10.82 -0.51
C PHE A 184 -1.77 -9.30 -0.54
N GLY A 185 -0.63 -8.80 -1.02
CA GLY A 185 -0.44 -7.38 -1.28
C GLY A 185 -1.40 -6.85 -2.34
N ALA A 186 -1.59 -7.59 -3.44
CA ALA A 186 -2.57 -7.25 -4.48
C ALA A 186 -4.01 -7.26 -3.95
N ILE A 187 -4.39 -8.30 -3.20
CA ILE A 187 -5.72 -8.43 -2.60
C ILE A 187 -5.99 -7.27 -1.63
N GLY A 188 -5.05 -6.99 -0.73
CA GLY A 188 -5.17 -5.88 0.22
C GLY A 188 -5.29 -4.52 -0.47
N ALA A 189 -4.44 -4.25 -1.46
CA ALA A 189 -4.52 -3.01 -2.23
C ALA A 189 -5.83 -2.87 -3.00
N SER A 190 -6.36 -3.97 -3.55
CA SER A 190 -7.69 -4.01 -4.18
C SER A 190 -8.79 -3.66 -3.17
N ALA A 191 -8.73 -4.22 -1.96
CA ALA A 191 -9.70 -3.93 -0.91
C ALA A 191 -9.68 -2.45 -0.49
N GLY A 192 -8.49 -1.87 -0.27
CA GLY A 192 -8.34 -0.45 0.07
C GLY A 192 -8.93 0.47 -1.00
N LEU A 193 -8.73 0.12 -2.25
CA LEU A 193 -9.30 0.81 -3.40
C LEU A 193 -10.83 0.67 -3.48
N LEU A 194 -11.39 -0.53 -3.28
CA LEU A 194 -12.84 -0.73 -3.27
C LEU A 194 -13.51 0.07 -2.14
N ILE A 195 -12.90 0.12 -0.96
CA ILE A 195 -13.38 0.94 0.16
C ILE A 195 -13.38 2.42 -0.22
N TYR A 196 -12.31 2.90 -0.86
CA TYR A 196 -12.22 4.28 -1.33
C TYR A 196 -13.34 4.64 -2.31
N LEU A 197 -13.59 3.79 -3.31
CA LEU A 197 -14.65 4.01 -4.30
C LEU A 197 -16.04 3.96 -3.68
N GLY A 198 -16.28 3.02 -2.77
CA GLY A 198 -17.53 2.93 -2.02
C GLY A 198 -17.80 4.22 -1.25
N ALA A 199 -16.80 4.70 -0.49
CA ALA A 199 -16.89 5.97 0.23
C ALA A 199 -17.11 7.17 -0.68
N ALA A 200 -16.45 7.21 -1.85
CA ALA A 200 -16.62 8.27 -2.83
C ALA A 200 -18.01 8.28 -3.48
N SER A 201 -18.60 7.09 -3.71
CA SER A 201 -19.93 6.95 -4.28
C SER A 201 -21.03 7.47 -3.35
N MET A 202 -20.88 7.29 -2.04
CA MET A 202 -21.85 7.75 -1.03
C MET A 202 -21.88 9.27 -0.90
N ARG A 203 -20.75 9.97 -1.12
CA ARG A 203 -20.69 11.44 -1.05
C ARG A 203 -21.38 12.15 -2.21
N ARG A 204 -21.71 11.44 -3.29
CA ARG A 204 -22.37 12.01 -4.48
C ARG A 204 -23.89 11.88 -4.44
N ARG A 205 -24.44 11.24 -3.41
CA ARG A 205 -25.87 11.13 -3.16
C ARG A 205 -26.26 12.13 -2.07
#